data_AF-A0AA36F5Z3-F1
#
_entry.id   AF-A0AA36F5Z3-F1
#
_cell.length_a   1.000
_cell.length_b   1.000
_cell.length_c   1.000
_cell.angle_alpha   90.00
_cell.angle_beta   90.00
_cell.angle_gamma   90.00
#
_symmetry.space_group_name_H-M   'P 1'
#
loop_
_entity.id
_entity.type
_entity.pdbx_description
1 polymer ?
#
loop_
_entity_poly.entity_id
_entity_poly.type
_entity_poly.pdbx_seq_one_letter_code
_entity_poly.pdbx_strand_id
1 'polypeptide(L)'
;MPVDVHLLAAQQTLASLPNSPDVLLYTDGSTSEGTTNCDAGVVVQIHDAVVHEWHAPTGARSSSFHSERAAFNEALRWLQANDNWTSAATVCDCKSLVKAVDNPFPPDPTIRESQQTVTHKILTVIWVPGHCNIIGNEPADMQAKHDSALTHSDAAIDTTIRQAVIR
;
A
#
# COMPACT_ATOMS: atom_id res chain seq x y z
N MET A 1 -24.80 18.93 -4.24
CA MET A 1 -24.04 17.84 -3.59
C MET A 1 -22.81 18.47 -2.96
N PRO A 2 -22.52 18.27 -1.66
CA PRO A 2 -21.25 18.72 -1.11
C PRO A 2 -20.13 18.01 -1.89
N VAL A 3 -19.15 18.77 -2.37
CA VAL A 3 -17.92 18.18 -2.91
C VAL A 3 -17.28 17.43 -1.77
N ASP A 4 -17.01 16.14 -1.95
CA ASP A 4 -16.27 15.36 -0.96
C ASP A 4 -14.85 15.94 -0.88
N VAL A 5 -14.57 16.63 0.23
CA VAL A 5 -13.30 17.33 0.47
C VAL A 5 -12.13 16.35 0.47
N HIS A 6 -12.37 15.09 0.85
CA HIS A 6 -11.34 14.05 0.85
C HIS A 6 -11.00 13.58 -0.56
N LEU A 7 -12.01 13.37 -1.41
CA LEU A 7 -11.82 13.03 -2.82
C LEU A 7 -11.06 14.15 -3.56
N LEU A 8 -11.45 15.41 -3.32
CA LEU A 8 -10.77 16.55 -3.93
C LEU A 8 -9.30 16.64 -3.49
N ALA A 9 -9.03 16.45 -2.20
CA ALA A 9 -7.66 16.45 -1.69
C ALA A 9 -6.82 15.30 -2.29
N ALA A 10 -7.38 14.10 -2.42
CA ALA A 10 -6.74 12.98 -3.11
C ALA A 10 -6.41 13.31 -4.58
N GLN A 11 -7.39 13.81 -5.34
CA GLN A 11 -7.21 14.18 -6.74
C GLN A 11 -6.15 15.28 -6.90
N GLN A 12 -6.15 16.28 -6.02
CA GLN A 12 -5.14 17.33 -6.03
C GLN A 12 -3.74 16.78 -5.72
N THR A 13 -3.63 15.84 -4.79
CA THR A 13 -2.34 15.21 -4.44
C THR A 13 -1.81 14.40 -5.63
N LEU A 14 -2.66 13.60 -6.28
CA LEU A 14 -2.29 12.85 -7.48
C LEU A 14 -1.90 13.79 -8.65
N ALA A 15 -2.65 14.87 -8.85
CA ALA A 15 -2.36 15.87 -9.88
C ALA A 15 -1.10 16.70 -9.60
N SER A 16 -0.62 16.72 -8.35
CA SER A 16 0.60 17.44 -7.97
C SER A 16 1.89 16.67 -8.27
N LEU A 17 1.79 15.43 -8.75
CA LEU A 17 2.95 14.63 -9.10
C LEU A 17 3.76 15.30 -10.21
N PRO A 18 5.07 15.54 -10.01
CA PRO A 18 5.91 16.10 -11.04
C PRO A 18 6.11 15.05 -12.15
N ASN A 19 5.46 15.28 -13.28
CA ASN A 19 5.31 14.37 -14.42
C ASN A 19 4.41 13.17 -14.13
N SER A 20 3.70 12.71 -15.16
CA SER A 20 2.96 11.44 -15.10
C SER A 20 3.96 10.29 -14.95
N PRO A 21 3.89 9.49 -13.87
CA PRO A 21 4.81 8.37 -13.68
C PRO A 21 4.56 7.30 -14.76
N ASP A 22 5.61 6.54 -15.11
CA ASP A 22 5.49 5.41 -16.04
C ASP A 22 4.56 4.33 -15.47
N VAL A 23 4.63 4.14 -14.14
CA VAL A 23 3.84 3.16 -13.40
C VAL A 23 3.19 3.81 -12.19
N LEU A 24 1.89 3.60 -12.03
CA LEU A 24 1.12 3.99 -10.86
C LEU A 24 0.66 2.73 -10.14
N LEU A 25 1.03 2.62 -8.86
CA LEU A 25 0.72 1.49 -8.00
C LEU A 25 -0.27 1.94 -6.96
N TYR A 26 -1.33 1.19 -6.75
CA TYR A 26 -2.24 1.39 -5.63
C TYR A 26 -2.13 0.19 -4.70
N THR A 27 -2.01 0.48 -3.40
CA THR A 27 -1.82 -0.53 -2.37
C THR A 27 -2.79 -0.26 -1.23
N ASP A 28 -3.50 -1.30 -0.80
CA ASP A 28 -4.39 -1.24 0.36
C ASP A 28 -4.21 -2.49 1.23
N GLY A 29 -4.26 -2.31 2.54
CA GLY A 29 -4.15 -3.37 3.53
C GLY A 29 -5.43 -3.48 4.36
N SER A 30 -6.10 -4.64 4.28
CA SER A 30 -7.27 -4.92 5.08
C SER A 30 -6.96 -5.82 6.28
N THR A 31 -7.74 -5.64 7.33
CA THR A 31 -7.78 -6.54 8.49
C THR A 31 -9.23 -6.78 8.86
N SER A 32 -9.65 -8.03 8.90
CA SER A 32 -10.94 -8.40 9.49
C SER A 32 -10.78 -8.77 10.98
N GLU A 33 -11.84 -8.66 11.76
CA GLU A 33 -11.94 -9.05 13.19
C GLU A 33 -10.66 -8.93 14.04
N GLY A 34 -10.17 -7.70 14.25
CA GLY A 34 -9.29 -7.38 15.37
C GLY A 34 -7.88 -7.99 15.35
N THR A 35 -7.40 -8.46 14.18
CA THR A 35 -6.04 -8.95 13.81
C THR A 35 -6.06 -10.31 13.10
N THR A 36 -7.21 -10.94 12.97
CA THR A 36 -7.34 -12.27 12.34
C THR A 36 -7.77 -12.17 10.88
N ASN A 37 -7.05 -12.81 9.96
CA ASN A 37 -7.19 -12.70 8.49
C ASN A 37 -6.88 -11.28 7.97
N CYS A 38 -5.63 -11.12 7.57
CA CYS A 38 -5.08 -9.86 7.10
C CYS A 38 -4.60 -10.03 5.66
N ASP A 39 -4.94 -9.05 4.85
CA ASP A 39 -4.84 -9.17 3.40
C ASP A 39 -4.37 -7.87 2.78
N ALA A 40 -3.66 -8.01 1.67
CA ALA A 40 -3.13 -6.90 0.91
C ALA A 40 -3.67 -6.97 -0.52
N GLY A 41 -4.07 -5.82 -1.04
CA GLY A 41 -4.43 -5.62 -2.44
C GLY A 41 -3.40 -4.75 -3.13
N VAL A 42 -3.00 -5.14 -4.33
CA VAL A 42 -2.12 -4.34 -5.19
C VAL A 42 -2.74 -4.20 -6.57
N VAL A 43 -2.72 -2.98 -7.09
CA VAL A 43 -3.15 -2.65 -8.45
C VAL A 43 -2.02 -1.91 -9.15
N VAL A 44 -1.70 -2.32 -10.37
CA VAL A 44 -0.73 -1.67 -11.24
C VAL A 44 -1.49 -1.04 -12.39
N GLN A 45 -1.28 0.26 -12.55
CA GLN A 45 -1.76 1.04 -13.67
C GLN A 45 -0.57 1.59 -14.45
N ILE A 46 -0.59 1.41 -15.77
CA ILE A 46 0.40 1.98 -16.69
C ILE A 46 -0.37 2.92 -17.62
N HIS A 47 0.02 4.20 -17.64
CA HIS A 47 -0.78 5.27 -18.22
C HIS A 47 -2.20 5.30 -17.63
N ASP A 48 -3.23 5.06 -18.43
CA ASP A 48 -4.65 5.09 -18.04
C ASP A 48 -5.28 3.69 -17.95
N ALA A 49 -4.47 2.63 -18.04
CA ALA A 49 -4.95 1.25 -18.05
C ALA A 49 -4.46 0.47 -16.82
N VAL A 50 -5.39 -0.14 -16.10
CA VAL A 50 -5.06 -1.18 -15.12
C VAL A 50 -4.54 -2.40 -15.88
N VAL A 51 -3.29 -2.77 -15.62
CA VAL A 51 -2.60 -3.87 -16.31
C VAL A 51 -2.47 -5.12 -15.43
N HIS A 52 -2.39 -4.93 -14.10
CA HIS A 52 -2.35 -6.01 -13.14
C HIS A 52 -3.12 -5.63 -11.89
N GLU A 53 -3.77 -6.62 -11.28
CA GLU A 53 -4.33 -6.55 -9.95
C GLU A 53 -4.14 -7.92 -9.31
N TRP A 54 -3.74 -7.95 -8.04
CA TRP A 54 -3.64 -9.19 -7.30
C TRP A 54 -3.83 -8.98 -5.81
N HIS A 55 -4.18 -10.10 -5.18
CA HIS A 55 -4.20 -10.26 -3.74
C HIS A 55 -2.88 -10.84 -3.25
N ALA A 56 -2.45 -10.37 -2.07
CA ALA A 56 -1.29 -10.89 -1.36
C ALA A 56 -1.67 -11.26 0.08
N PRO A 57 -1.56 -12.55 0.47
CA PRO A 57 -1.87 -12.98 1.83
C PRO A 57 -0.80 -12.47 2.79
N THR A 58 -1.22 -11.84 3.90
CA THR A 58 -0.29 -11.25 4.88
C THR A 58 -0.19 -12.06 6.18
N GLY A 59 -1.00 -13.13 6.28
CA GLY A 59 -0.97 -14.12 7.35
C GLY A 59 -2.19 -14.05 8.28
N ALA A 60 -2.35 -15.11 9.09
CA ALA A 60 -3.53 -15.28 9.94
C ALA A 60 -3.62 -14.27 11.10
N ARG A 61 -2.49 -13.72 11.57
CA ARG A 61 -2.42 -12.70 12.62
C ARG A 61 -1.52 -11.55 12.21
N SER A 62 -2.11 -10.40 11.90
CA SER A 62 -1.36 -9.23 11.45
C SER A 62 -2.07 -7.93 11.87
N SER A 63 -1.36 -6.81 11.81
CA SER A 63 -1.91 -5.49 12.11
C SER A 63 -2.23 -4.76 10.81
N SER A 64 -3.10 -3.74 10.85
CA SER A 64 -3.39 -2.93 9.66
C SER A 64 -2.11 -2.39 9.02
N PHE A 65 -1.17 -1.90 9.83
CA PHE A 65 0.14 -1.47 9.33
C PHE A 65 0.95 -2.58 8.65
N HIS A 66 0.84 -3.82 9.13
CA HIS A 66 1.55 -4.94 8.52
C HIS A 66 0.91 -5.33 7.18
N SER A 67 -0.42 -5.33 7.06
CA SER A 67 -1.12 -5.53 5.78
C SER A 67 -0.72 -4.49 4.75
N GLU A 68 -0.74 -3.21 5.13
CA GLU A 68 -0.31 -2.08 4.30
C GLU A 68 1.13 -2.23 3.81
N ARG A 69 2.03 -2.58 4.73
CA ARG A 69 3.44 -2.82 4.39
C ARG A 69 3.60 -4.02 3.46
N ALA A 70 2.80 -5.08 3.61
CA ALA A 70 2.87 -6.23 2.73
C ALA A 70 2.40 -5.89 1.31
N ALA A 71 1.30 -5.11 1.17
CA ALA A 71 0.85 -4.59 -0.12
C ALA A 71 1.95 -3.76 -0.81
N PHE A 72 2.59 -2.88 -0.04
CA PHE A 72 3.72 -2.08 -0.52
C PHE A 72 4.90 -2.95 -0.99
N ASN A 73 5.30 -3.93 -0.19
CA ASN A 73 6.40 -4.84 -0.54
C ASN A 73 6.11 -5.63 -1.83
N GLU A 74 4.87 -6.07 -2.03
CA GLU A 74 4.46 -6.76 -3.25
C GLU A 74 4.50 -5.85 -4.49
N ALA A 75 4.01 -4.62 -4.35
CA ALA A 75 4.12 -3.61 -5.40
C ALA A 75 5.58 -3.39 -5.83
N LEU A 76 6.51 -3.38 -4.87
CA LEU A 76 7.94 -3.24 -5.13
C LEU A 76 8.56 -4.46 -5.79
N ARG A 77 8.18 -5.68 -5.38
CA ARG A 77 8.61 -6.92 -6.05
C ARG A 77 8.18 -6.93 -7.51
N TRP A 78 6.98 -6.44 -7.79
CA TRP A 78 6.51 -6.28 -9.17
C TRP A 78 7.39 -5.29 -9.95
N LEU A 79 7.75 -4.14 -9.36
CA LEU A 79 8.67 -3.18 -9.98
C LEU A 79 10.08 -3.74 -10.22
N GLN A 80 10.59 -4.60 -9.32
CA GLN A 80 11.87 -5.28 -9.51
C GLN A 80 11.82 -6.29 -10.66
N ALA A 81 10.72 -7.04 -10.76
CA ALA A 81 10.53 -8.02 -11.81
C ALA A 81 10.31 -7.36 -13.19
N ASN A 82 9.77 -6.15 -13.21
CA ASN A 82 9.48 -5.38 -14.41
C ASN A 82 10.40 -4.15 -14.47
N ASP A 83 11.60 -4.28 -15.04
CA ASP A 83 12.60 -3.20 -14.99
C ASP A 83 12.36 -2.04 -15.99
N ASN A 84 11.32 -2.12 -16.81
CA ASN A 84 11.02 -1.15 -17.87
C ASN A 84 10.24 0.08 -17.36
N TRP A 85 10.83 0.84 -16.43
CA TRP A 85 10.31 2.11 -15.91
C TRP A 85 11.45 2.98 -15.41
N THR A 86 11.27 4.29 -15.49
CA THR A 86 12.19 5.30 -14.91
C THR A 86 11.56 5.97 -13.69
N SER A 87 10.24 6.11 -13.69
CA SER A 87 9.47 6.73 -12.63
C SER A 87 8.24 5.89 -12.26
N ALA A 88 8.05 5.67 -10.95
CA ALA A 88 6.89 5.01 -10.40
C ALA A 88 6.33 5.81 -9.23
N ALA A 89 5.02 5.73 -9.03
CA ALA A 89 4.36 6.29 -7.86
C ALA A 89 3.51 5.21 -7.17
N THR A 90 3.63 5.09 -5.84
CA THR A 90 2.80 4.21 -5.03
C THR A 90 1.83 5.06 -4.20
N VAL A 91 0.55 4.77 -4.34
CA VAL A 91 -0.56 5.44 -3.67
C VAL A 91 -1.08 4.49 -2.58
N CYS A 92 -1.10 4.97 -1.34
CA CYS A 92 -1.63 4.24 -0.20
C CYS A 92 -2.39 5.18 0.73
N ASP A 93 -3.27 4.64 1.57
CA ASP A 93 -4.00 5.43 2.56
C ASP A 93 -3.38 5.37 3.97
N CYS A 94 -2.24 4.67 4.10
CA CYS A 94 -1.53 4.48 5.35
C CYS A 94 -0.44 5.54 5.60
N LYS A 95 -0.75 6.54 6.45
CA LYS A 95 0.23 7.57 6.86
C LYS A 95 1.48 6.99 7.52
N SER A 96 1.33 5.89 8.26
CA SER A 96 2.45 5.23 8.95
C SER A 96 3.44 4.63 7.96
N LEU A 97 2.95 4.12 6.82
CA LEU A 97 3.79 3.57 5.75
C LEU A 97 4.62 4.68 5.10
N VAL A 98 3.99 5.80 4.73
CA VAL A 98 4.70 6.95 4.14
C VAL A 98 5.80 7.46 5.08
N LYS A 99 5.52 7.60 6.38
CA LYS A 99 6.52 7.97 7.38
C LYS A 99 7.67 6.95 7.51
N ALA A 100 7.36 5.67 7.37
CA ALA A 100 8.36 4.61 7.46
C ALA A 100 9.30 4.61 6.24
N VAL A 101 8.77 4.89 5.04
CA VAL A 101 9.54 5.00 3.80
C VAL A 101 10.37 6.29 3.74
N ASP A 102 9.85 7.40 4.26
CA ASP A 102 10.54 8.70 4.33
C ASP A 102 11.75 8.67 5.28
N ASN A 103 11.82 7.69 6.18
CA ASN A 103 12.99 7.50 7.04
C ASN A 103 14.18 7.00 6.21
N PRO A 104 15.33 7.74 6.14
CA PRO A 104 16.52 7.30 5.39
C PRO A 104 17.18 6.03 5.95
N PHE A 105 16.89 5.70 7.22
CA PHE A 105 17.40 4.51 7.90
C PHE A 105 16.24 3.75 8.52
N PRO A 106 15.35 3.16 7.69
CA PRO A 106 14.19 2.46 8.21
C PRO A 106 14.69 1.27 9.05
N PRO A 107 14.16 1.05 10.27
CA PRO A 107 14.52 -0.12 11.07
C PRO A 107 14.05 -1.40 10.38
N ASP A 108 12.98 -1.31 9.61
CA ASP A 108 12.39 -2.39 8.85
C ASP A 108 13.27 -2.82 7.66
N PRO A 109 13.75 -4.08 7.61
CA PRO A 109 14.57 -4.57 6.51
C PRO A 109 13.82 -4.58 5.17
N THR A 110 12.50 -4.74 5.13
CA THR A 110 11.77 -4.79 3.85
C THR A 110 11.67 -3.41 3.21
N ILE A 111 11.46 -2.37 4.03
CA ILE A 111 11.48 -0.96 3.60
C ILE A 111 12.91 -0.55 3.22
N ARG A 112 13.93 -1.11 3.88
CA ARG A 112 15.33 -0.88 3.49
C ARG A 112 15.64 -1.47 2.12
N GLU A 113 15.18 -2.68 1.85
CA GLU A 113 15.33 -3.35 0.55
C GLU A 113 14.59 -2.58 -0.56
N SER A 114 13.42 -2.00 -0.25
CA SER A 114 12.71 -1.16 -1.20
C SER A 114 13.49 0.10 -1.57
N GLN A 115 14.16 0.74 -0.60
CA GLN A 115 15.00 1.91 -0.87
C GLN A 115 16.23 1.54 -1.73
N GLN A 116 16.70 0.30 -1.69
CA GLN A 116 17.79 -0.18 -2.55
C GLN A 116 17.31 -0.46 -3.98
N THR A 117 16.08 -0.94 -4.14
CA THR A 117 15.43 -1.23 -5.43
C THR A 117 15.36 -0.02 -6.36
N VAL A 118 15.28 1.18 -5.78
CA VAL A 118 15.06 2.43 -6.52
C VAL A 118 16.37 3.12 -6.89
N THR A 119 17.52 2.47 -6.70
CA THR A 119 18.83 3.04 -7.04
C THR A 119 18.86 3.33 -8.55
N HIS A 120 18.95 4.61 -8.94
CA HIS A 120 18.85 5.14 -10.32
C HIS A 120 17.44 5.27 -10.93
N LYS A 121 16.39 5.07 -10.15
CA LYS A 121 14.99 5.29 -10.57
C LYS A 121 14.29 6.25 -9.61
N ILE A 122 13.13 6.76 -10.03
CA ILE A 122 12.30 7.65 -9.19
C ILE A 122 11.14 6.82 -8.65
N LEU A 123 11.06 6.66 -7.32
CA LEU A 123 9.89 6.12 -6.65
C LEU A 123 9.30 7.18 -5.72
N THR A 124 8.06 7.56 -5.97
CA THR A 124 7.30 8.47 -5.12
C THR A 124 6.28 7.68 -4.33
N VAL A 125 6.22 7.85 -3.01
CA VAL A 125 5.14 7.27 -2.19
C VAL A 125 4.20 8.39 -1.75
N ILE A 126 2.91 8.21 -2.02
CA ILE A 126 1.88 9.22 -1.86
C ILE A 126 0.84 8.71 -0.89
N TRP A 127 0.57 9.52 0.13
CA TRP A 127 -0.56 9.30 1.01
C TRP A 127 -1.81 9.95 0.43
N VAL A 128 -2.92 9.20 0.40
CA VAL A 128 -4.27 9.70 0.10
C VAL A 128 -5.23 9.40 1.26
N PRO A 129 -6.30 10.18 1.46
CA PRO A 129 -7.34 9.78 2.39
C PRO A 129 -7.98 8.44 1.98
N GLY A 130 -8.15 7.53 2.93
CA GLY A 130 -8.90 6.29 2.68
C GLY A 130 -10.38 6.56 2.42
N HIS A 131 -11.07 5.61 1.79
CA HIS A 131 -12.53 5.62 1.53
C HIS A 131 -13.07 6.88 0.85
N CYS A 132 -12.29 7.52 -0.03
CA CYS A 132 -12.71 8.73 -0.75
C CYS A 132 -12.95 8.51 -2.26
N ASN A 133 -13.29 7.29 -2.67
CA ASN A 133 -13.63 6.90 -4.04
C ASN A 133 -12.56 7.23 -5.10
N ILE A 134 -11.31 6.87 -4.83
CA ILE A 134 -10.22 6.99 -5.82
C ILE A 134 -10.29 5.78 -6.74
N ILE A 135 -10.45 6.02 -8.05
CA ILE A 135 -10.69 4.99 -9.07
C ILE A 135 -9.65 3.85 -9.03
N GLY A 136 -8.38 4.13 -8.75
CA GLY A 136 -7.35 3.10 -8.63
C GLY A 136 -7.19 2.47 -7.24
N ASN A 137 -7.66 3.14 -6.18
CA ASN A 137 -7.63 2.60 -4.81
C ASN A 137 -8.80 1.65 -4.54
N GLU A 138 -9.98 1.92 -5.12
CA GLU A 138 -11.16 1.07 -4.93
C GLU A 138 -10.92 -0.41 -5.35
N PRO A 139 -10.25 -0.72 -6.48
CA PRO A 139 -9.90 -2.09 -6.79
C PRO A 139 -8.89 -2.69 -5.81
N ALA A 140 -7.93 -1.91 -5.29
CA ALA A 140 -7.00 -2.40 -4.25
C ALA A 140 -7.75 -2.75 -2.95
N ASP A 141 -8.68 -1.88 -2.52
CA ASP A 141 -9.61 -2.14 -1.41
C ASP A 141 -10.43 -3.42 -1.64
N MET A 142 -10.92 -3.65 -2.86
CA MET A 142 -11.68 -4.85 -3.19
C MET A 142 -10.81 -6.11 -3.09
N GLN A 143 -9.59 -6.09 -3.63
CA GLN A 143 -8.66 -7.22 -3.56
C GLN A 143 -8.26 -7.53 -2.11
N ALA A 144 -8.02 -6.50 -1.30
CA ALA A 144 -7.71 -6.66 0.11
C ALA A 144 -8.89 -7.24 0.92
N LYS A 145 -10.14 -6.92 0.54
CA LYS A 145 -11.34 -7.42 1.24
C LYS A 145 -11.76 -8.82 0.79
N HIS A 146 -11.53 -9.18 -0.47
CA HIS A 146 -12.04 -10.42 -1.08
C HIS A 146 -11.63 -11.68 -0.31
N ASP A 147 -10.39 -11.75 0.16
CA ASP A 147 -9.84 -12.95 0.83
C ASP A 147 -9.80 -12.86 2.35
N SER A 148 -9.99 -11.69 2.96
CA SER A 148 -10.20 -11.59 4.43
C SER A 148 -11.42 -12.38 4.91
N ALA A 149 -12.36 -12.66 3.99
CA ALA A 149 -13.51 -13.53 4.18
C ALA A 149 -13.19 -15.03 4.05
N LEU A 150 -12.03 -15.40 3.51
CA LEU A 150 -11.54 -16.76 3.36
C LEU A 150 -10.60 -17.10 4.53
N THR A 151 -10.83 -18.24 5.16
CA THR A 151 -10.08 -18.64 6.37
C THR A 151 -8.61 -18.95 6.00
N HIS A 152 -7.66 -18.12 6.44
CA HIS A 152 -6.24 -18.40 6.27
C HIS A 152 -5.74 -19.41 7.32
N SER A 153 -4.95 -20.40 6.92
CA SER A 153 -4.35 -21.36 7.87
C SER A 153 -3.24 -20.68 8.68
N ASP A 154 -3.27 -20.87 10.00
CA ASP A 154 -2.32 -20.31 10.97
C ASP A 154 -0.85 -20.56 10.60
N ALA A 155 -0.15 -19.50 10.19
CA ALA A 155 1.28 -19.35 10.43
C ALA A 155 1.41 -18.34 11.59
N ALA A 156 1.58 -18.86 12.80
CA ALA A 156 1.63 -18.04 14.01
C ALA A 156 2.83 -17.08 13.98
N ILE A 157 2.55 -15.77 13.96
CA ILE A 157 3.52 -14.76 14.34
C ILE A 157 3.25 -14.43 15.81
N ASP A 158 4.12 -14.88 16.71
CA ASP A 158 4.06 -14.55 18.13
C ASP A 158 4.53 -13.10 18.31
N THR A 159 3.59 -12.15 18.42
CA THR A 159 3.91 -10.76 18.77
C THR A 159 3.04 -10.29 19.93
N THR A 160 3.68 -10.05 21.07
CA THR A 160 3.04 -9.40 22.22
C THR A 160 3.16 -7.89 22.08
N ILE A 161 2.04 -7.18 21.85
CA ILE A 161 1.99 -5.71 21.82
C ILE A 161 1.58 -5.19 23.21
N ARG A 162 2.36 -4.25 23.78
CA ARG A 162 1.97 -3.47 24.97
C ARG A 162 1.98 -1.99 24.61
N GLN A 163 0.90 -1.28 24.95
CA GLN A 163 0.77 0.17 24.80
C GLN A 163 0.56 0.81 26.18
N ALA A 164 1.18 1.97 26.42
CA ALA A 164 0.93 2.78 27.60
C ALA A 164 -0.15 3.83 27.28
N VAL A 165 -1.16 3.93 28.14
CA VAL A 165 -2.19 4.98 28.07
C VAL A 165 -1.69 6.19 28.85
N ILE A 166 -1.49 7.32 28.17
CA ILE A 166 -1.32 8.63 28.82
C ILE A 166 -2.70 9.28 28.85
N ARG A 167 -3.19 9.59 30.05
CA ARG A 167 -4.43 10.36 30.28
C ARG A 167 -4.14 11.86 30.24
#